data_AF-A0A1E1XVA4-F1
#
_entry.id   AF-A0A1E1XVA4-F1
#
_cell.length_a   1.000
_cell.length_b   1.000
_cell.length_c   1.000
_cell.angle_alpha   90.00
_cell.angle_beta   90.00
_cell.angle_gamma   90.00
#
_symmetry.space_group_name_H-M   'P 1'
#
loop_
_entity.id
_entity.type
_entity.pdbx_description
1 polymer ?
#
loop_
_entity_poly.entity_id
_entity_poly.type
_entity_poly.pdbx_seq_one_letter_code
_entity_poly.pdbx_strand_id
1 'polypeptide(L)'
;MDDLTKEQVQMLRKAFDMFDRDKKGYVHTNMVSAILRTLGQTFEDKDLKDLIAEIDQDGSGELEFEEFVALAARFLVEEDSEAMQEELREAFRLYDKEGNGYINVSDLREILRALDDALTEDELDEMIAEIDTDGSGTVDFDEFMEMMTGD
;
A
#
# COMPACT_ATOMS: atom_id res chain seq x y z
N MET A 1 8.67 -14.03 3.64
CA MET A 1 8.12 -13.82 5.01
C MET A 1 8.61 -12.47 5.55
N ASP A 2 9.12 -11.59 4.66
CA ASP A 2 9.84 -10.37 4.98
C ASP A 2 9.00 -9.11 4.68
N ASP A 3 7.75 -9.29 4.24
CA ASP A 3 6.90 -8.21 3.70
C ASP A 3 5.99 -7.56 4.75
N LEU A 4 5.97 -8.07 5.99
CA LEU A 4 5.17 -7.51 7.09
C LEU A 4 6.08 -6.94 8.18
N THR A 5 5.81 -5.69 8.56
CA THR A 5 6.47 -5.03 9.69
C THR A 5 6.14 -5.71 11.01
N LYS A 6 7.01 -5.54 12.02
CA LYS A 6 6.77 -6.06 13.37
C LYS A 6 5.46 -5.56 13.98
N GLU A 7 5.02 -4.36 13.62
CA GLU A 7 3.75 -3.79 14.09
C GLU A 7 2.55 -4.45 13.42
N GLN A 8 2.59 -4.67 12.10
CA GLN A 8 1.55 -5.40 11.38
C GLN A 8 1.42 -6.83 11.92
N VAL A 9 2.53 -7.55 12.11
CA VAL A 9 2.50 -8.91 12.69
C VAL A 9 1.92 -8.91 14.12
N GLN A 10 2.22 -7.90 14.94
CA GLN A 10 1.62 -7.77 16.27
C GLN A 10 0.13 -7.48 16.22
N MET A 11 -0.34 -6.66 15.27
CA MET A 11 -1.75 -6.37 15.07
C MET A 11 -2.50 -7.63 14.63
N LEU A 12 -1.95 -8.35 13.64
CA LEU A 12 -2.48 -9.63 13.18
C LEU A 12 -2.53 -10.67 14.30
N ARG A 13 -1.50 -10.72 15.14
CA ARG A 13 -1.48 -11.62 16.31
C ARG A 13 -2.57 -11.28 17.32
N LYS A 14 -2.77 -9.99 17.62
CA LYS A 14 -3.85 -9.55 18.52
C LYS A 14 -5.23 -9.86 17.94
N ALA A 15 -5.41 -9.65 16.63
CA ALA A 15 -6.63 -9.99 15.94
C ALA A 15 -6.87 -11.50 15.97
N PHE A 16 -5.87 -12.32 15.65
CA PHE A 16 -5.97 -13.78 15.74
C PHE A 16 -6.33 -14.26 17.15
N ASP A 17 -5.60 -13.79 18.17
CA ASP A 17 -5.84 -14.15 19.58
C ASP A 17 -7.23 -13.69 20.08
N MET A 18 -7.81 -12.63 19.50
CA MET A 18 -9.16 -12.17 19.84
C MET A 18 -10.24 -13.17 19.39
N PHE A 19 -9.97 -13.91 18.31
CA PHE A 19 -10.88 -14.88 17.71
C PHE A 19 -10.57 -16.32 18.15
N ASP A 20 -9.30 -16.68 18.36
CA ASP A 20 -8.87 -17.94 19.00
C ASP A 20 -8.95 -17.86 20.54
N ARG A 21 -10.16 -17.63 21.06
CA ARG A 21 -10.41 -17.49 22.51
C ARG A 21 -10.02 -18.72 23.33
N ASP A 22 -10.12 -19.89 22.69
CA ASP A 22 -9.83 -21.18 23.30
C ASP A 22 -8.34 -21.57 23.18
N LYS A 23 -7.52 -20.74 22.52
CA LYS A 23 -6.10 -21.00 22.23
C LYS A 23 -5.87 -22.36 21.57
N LYS A 24 -6.73 -22.70 20.62
CA LYS A 24 -6.64 -23.92 19.83
C LYS A 24 -5.48 -23.88 18.84
N GLY A 25 -4.97 -22.67 18.54
CA GLY A 25 -3.90 -22.45 17.56
C GLY A 25 -4.41 -22.23 16.14
N TYR A 26 -5.72 -22.22 15.94
CA TYR A 26 -6.38 -22.05 14.65
C TYR A 26 -7.68 -21.25 14.81
N VAL A 27 -8.10 -20.58 13.74
CA VAL A 27 -9.41 -19.92 13.62
C VAL A 27 -10.20 -20.56 12.49
N HIS A 28 -11.51 -20.72 12.64
CA HIS A 28 -12.30 -21.26 11.55
C HIS A 28 -12.36 -20.27 10.38
N THR A 29 -12.29 -20.79 9.14
CA THR A 29 -12.31 -19.99 7.90
C THR A 29 -13.53 -19.07 7.81
N ASN A 30 -14.67 -19.47 8.38
CA ASN A 30 -15.88 -18.64 8.46
C ASN A 30 -15.71 -17.36 9.30
N MET A 31 -14.76 -17.32 10.23
CA MET A 31 -14.47 -16.17 11.10
C MET A 31 -13.49 -15.19 10.45
N VAL A 32 -12.77 -15.58 9.40
CA VAL A 32 -11.78 -14.75 8.71
C VAL A 32 -12.41 -13.45 8.21
N SER A 33 -13.63 -13.51 7.68
CA SER A 33 -14.39 -12.33 7.26
C SER A 33 -14.60 -11.31 8.40
N ALA A 34 -14.82 -11.78 9.62
CA ALA A 34 -15.02 -10.94 10.78
C ALA A 34 -13.68 -10.40 11.32
N ILE A 35 -12.61 -11.18 11.23
CA ILE A 35 -11.26 -10.74 11.59
C ILE A 35 -10.81 -9.59 10.67
N LEU A 36 -10.92 -9.77 9.36
CA LEU A 36 -10.54 -8.76 8.36
C LEU A 36 -11.36 -7.47 8.52
N ARG A 37 -12.68 -7.58 8.75
CA ARG A 37 -13.52 -6.41 9.09
C ARG A 37 -13.08 -5.71 10.36
N THR A 38 -12.57 -6.44 11.35
CA THR A 38 -12.07 -5.86 12.61
C THR A 38 -10.76 -5.11 12.40
N LEU A 39 -9.96 -5.52 11.41
CA LEU A 39 -8.74 -4.83 10.97
C LEU A 39 -9.04 -3.62 10.07
N GLY A 40 -10.31 -3.35 9.77
CA GLY A 40 -10.74 -2.24 8.91
C GLY A 40 -10.91 -2.61 7.45
N GLN A 41 -10.62 -3.86 7.06
CA GLN A 41 -10.70 -4.30 5.67
C GLN A 41 -12.05 -4.94 5.36
N THR A 42 -12.63 -4.59 4.21
CA THR A 42 -13.91 -5.13 3.75
C THR A 42 -13.75 -5.83 2.42
N PHE A 43 -14.03 -7.13 2.41
CA PHE A 43 -13.96 -7.97 1.21
C PHE A 43 -15.34 -8.39 0.75
N GLU A 44 -15.49 -8.60 -0.56
CA GLU A 44 -16.64 -9.31 -1.10
C GLU A 44 -16.56 -10.81 -0.74
N ASP A 45 -17.70 -11.42 -0.42
CA ASP A 45 -17.79 -12.82 0.00
C ASP A 45 -17.22 -13.81 -1.03
N LYS A 46 -17.17 -13.41 -2.30
CA LYS A 46 -16.64 -14.24 -3.39
C LYS A 46 -15.11 -14.27 -3.36
N ASP A 47 -14.47 -13.11 -3.36
CA ASP A 47 -13.01 -13.01 -3.38
C ASP A 47 -12.40 -13.57 -2.11
N LEU A 48 -13.06 -13.33 -0.96
CA LEU A 48 -12.65 -13.92 0.30
C LEU A 48 -12.70 -15.46 0.27
N LYS A 49 -13.72 -16.05 -0.36
CA LYS A 49 -13.83 -17.52 -0.47
C LYS A 49 -12.77 -18.11 -1.38
N ASP A 50 -12.52 -17.48 -2.52
CA ASP A 50 -11.50 -17.93 -3.46
C ASP A 50 -10.12 -17.91 -2.78
N LEU A 51 -9.87 -16.86 -1.98
CA LEU A 51 -8.59 -16.69 -1.32
C LEU A 51 -8.41 -17.58 -0.08
N ILE A 52 -9.48 -17.82 0.69
CA ILE A 52 -9.49 -18.85 1.72
C ILE A 52 -9.21 -20.22 1.11
N ALA A 53 -9.84 -20.56 -0.03
CA ALA A 53 -9.64 -21.85 -0.68
C ALA A 53 -8.22 -22.04 -1.24
N GLU A 54 -7.53 -20.95 -1.57
CA GLU A 54 -6.13 -21.00 -2.03
C GLU A 54 -5.16 -21.31 -0.88
N ILE A 55 -5.52 -20.93 0.34
CA ILE A 55 -4.69 -21.04 1.55
C ILE A 55 -5.03 -22.30 2.36
N ASP A 56 -6.32 -22.59 2.55
CA ASP A 56 -6.86 -23.83 3.16
C ASP A 56 -6.79 -24.99 2.15
N GLN A 57 -5.57 -25.32 1.68
CA GLN A 57 -5.35 -26.36 0.66
C GLN A 57 -5.69 -27.77 1.14
N ASP A 58 -5.61 -27.99 2.45
CA ASP A 58 -5.97 -29.27 3.05
C ASP A 58 -7.49 -29.39 3.30
N GLY A 59 -8.23 -28.27 3.14
CA GLY A 59 -9.67 -28.20 3.31
C GLY A 59 -10.12 -28.51 4.73
N SER A 60 -9.24 -28.26 5.71
CA SER A 60 -9.53 -28.43 7.13
C SER A 60 -10.64 -27.48 7.59
N GLY A 61 -10.79 -26.33 6.92
CA GLY A 61 -11.68 -25.26 7.37
C GLY A 61 -11.15 -24.56 8.63
N GLU A 62 -9.89 -24.80 8.97
CA GLU A 62 -9.18 -24.28 10.13
C GLU A 62 -7.94 -23.56 9.61
N LEU A 63 -7.81 -22.28 9.94
CA LEU A 63 -6.73 -21.40 9.49
C LEU A 63 -5.76 -21.21 10.66
N GLU A 64 -4.55 -21.72 10.52
CA GLU A 64 -3.49 -21.56 11.51
C GLU A 64 -2.93 -20.14 11.49
N PHE A 65 -2.20 -19.75 12.55
CA PHE A 65 -1.64 -18.39 12.61
C PHE A 65 -0.69 -18.09 11.45
N GLU A 66 0.12 -19.06 11.01
CA GLU A 66 1.04 -18.86 9.87
C GLU A 66 0.28 -18.64 8.55
N GLU A 67 -0.78 -19.41 8.31
CA GLU A 67 -1.66 -19.28 7.15
C GLU A 67 -2.44 -17.96 7.19
N PHE A 68 -2.89 -17.54 8.37
CA PHE A 68 -3.56 -16.26 8.56
C PHE A 68 -2.62 -15.07 8.30
N VAL A 69 -1.36 -15.18 8.72
CA VAL A 69 -0.33 -14.18 8.40
C VAL A 69 -0.02 -14.19 6.92
N ALA A 70 0.05 -15.35 6.25
CA ALA A 70 0.25 -15.41 4.80
C ALA A 70 -0.91 -14.77 4.03
N LEU A 71 -2.16 -15.04 4.46
CA LEU A 71 -3.36 -14.41 3.94
C LEU A 71 -3.28 -12.89 4.09
N ALA A 72 -3.05 -12.42 5.32
CA ALA A 72 -2.99 -11.00 5.62
C ALA A 72 -1.78 -10.29 4.99
N ALA A 73 -0.64 -10.96 4.83
CA ALA A 73 0.53 -10.41 4.14
C ALA A 73 0.21 -10.07 2.69
N ARG A 74 -0.49 -10.97 1.99
CA ARG A 74 -0.87 -10.77 0.60
C ARG A 74 -1.76 -9.53 0.44
N PHE A 75 -2.71 -9.34 1.35
CA PHE A 75 -3.63 -8.20 1.30
C PHE A 75 -3.12 -6.89 1.88
N LEU A 76 -2.36 -6.93 2.98
CA LEU A 76 -1.79 -5.72 3.57
C LEU A 76 -0.73 -5.11 2.66
N VAL A 77 -0.04 -5.91 1.85
CA VAL A 77 0.90 -5.42 0.84
C VAL A 77 0.16 -4.86 -0.39
N GLU A 78 -0.95 -5.47 -0.82
CA GLU A 78 -1.77 -4.93 -1.93
C GLU A 78 -2.50 -3.62 -1.53
N GLU A 79 -3.09 -3.53 -0.34
CA GLU A 79 -3.80 -2.31 0.11
C GLU A 79 -2.86 -1.14 0.42
N ASP A 80 -1.65 -1.37 0.95
CA ASP A 80 -0.68 -0.27 1.11
C ASP A 80 -0.33 0.30 -0.27
N SER A 81 -0.21 -0.54 -1.30
CA SER A 81 0.10 -0.08 -2.66
C SER A 81 -1.06 0.62 -3.36
N GLU A 82 -2.31 0.13 -3.25
CA GLU A 82 -3.46 0.75 -3.92
C GLU A 82 -3.96 2.01 -3.22
N ALA A 83 -4.03 2.02 -1.88
CA ALA A 83 -4.41 3.21 -1.13
C ALA A 83 -3.34 4.31 -1.27
N MET A 84 -2.05 3.94 -1.20
CA MET A 84 -0.96 4.88 -1.45
C MET A 84 -0.99 5.38 -2.91
N GLN A 85 -1.22 4.52 -3.90
CA GLN A 85 -1.38 4.95 -5.29
C GLN A 85 -2.59 5.87 -5.47
N GLU A 86 -3.69 5.66 -4.75
CA GLU A 86 -4.86 6.54 -4.81
C GLU A 86 -4.56 7.91 -4.18
N GLU A 87 -3.92 7.96 -3.01
CA GLU A 87 -3.45 9.21 -2.39
C GLU A 87 -2.44 9.94 -3.28
N LEU A 88 -1.50 9.20 -3.88
CA LEU A 88 -0.53 9.75 -4.84
C LEU A 88 -1.23 10.25 -6.10
N ARG A 89 -2.27 9.57 -6.61
CA ARG A 89 -3.07 10.07 -7.75
C ARG A 89 -3.86 11.32 -7.41
N GLU A 90 -4.40 11.42 -6.19
CA GLU A 90 -5.07 12.64 -5.74
C GLU A 90 -4.08 13.79 -5.59
N ALA A 91 -2.91 13.54 -5.01
CA ALA A 91 -1.82 14.52 -4.96
C ALA A 91 -1.36 14.92 -6.37
N PHE A 92 -1.15 13.96 -7.26
CA PHE A 92 -0.76 14.21 -8.65
C PHE A 92 -1.79 15.08 -9.39
N ARG A 93 -3.09 14.80 -9.23
CA ARG A 93 -4.17 15.61 -9.81
C ARG A 93 -4.27 17.02 -9.21
N LEU A 94 -3.79 17.22 -7.98
CA LEU A 94 -3.70 18.56 -7.39
C LEU A 94 -2.61 19.40 -8.10
N TYR A 95 -1.58 18.74 -8.60
CA TYR A 95 -0.42 19.37 -9.24
C TYR A 95 -0.54 19.45 -10.77
N ASP A 96 -1.13 18.45 -11.43
CA ASP A 96 -1.52 18.49 -12.85
C ASP A 96 -2.73 19.43 -13.04
N LYS A 97 -2.47 20.74 -13.01
CA LYS A 97 -3.48 21.79 -13.20
C LYS A 97 -4.14 21.74 -14.58
N GLU A 98 -3.47 21.15 -15.57
CA GLU A 98 -3.94 21.09 -16.96
C GLU A 98 -4.74 19.82 -17.27
N GLY A 99 -4.67 18.80 -16.40
CA GLY A 99 -5.37 17.52 -16.55
C GLY A 99 -4.86 16.70 -17.74
N ASN A 100 -3.61 16.91 -18.12
CA ASN A 100 -2.97 16.30 -19.29
C ASN A 100 -2.28 14.97 -18.95
N GLY A 101 -2.21 14.61 -17.68
CA GLY A 101 -1.59 13.38 -17.17
C GLY A 101 -0.09 13.49 -16.88
N TYR A 102 0.47 14.71 -16.86
CA TYR A 102 1.89 14.96 -16.57
C TYR A 102 2.09 16.33 -15.89
N ILE A 103 3.06 16.43 -14.99
CA ILE A 103 3.41 17.69 -14.32
C ILE A 103 4.58 18.30 -15.07
N ASN A 104 4.46 19.54 -15.58
CA ASN A 104 5.61 20.19 -16.20
C ASN A 104 6.71 20.41 -15.15
N VAL A 105 7.97 20.24 -15.55
CA VAL A 105 9.13 20.49 -14.68
C VAL A 105 9.10 21.90 -14.08
N SER A 106 8.57 22.89 -14.82
CA SER A 106 8.37 24.25 -14.32
C SER A 106 7.38 24.34 -13.16
N ASP A 107 6.30 23.55 -13.19
CA ASP A 107 5.31 23.48 -12.11
C ASP A 107 5.87 22.72 -10.89
N LEU A 108 6.60 21.62 -11.12
CA LEU A 108 7.30 20.88 -10.07
C LEU A 108 8.30 21.76 -9.32
N ARG A 109 9.03 22.61 -10.04
CA ARG A 109 9.96 23.58 -9.45
C ARG A 109 9.26 24.55 -8.49
N GLU A 110 8.07 25.03 -8.85
CA GLU A 110 7.29 25.91 -7.96
C GLU A 110 6.82 25.17 -6.70
N ILE A 111 6.48 23.89 -6.83
CA ILE A 111 6.06 23.04 -5.70
C ILE A 111 7.22 22.80 -4.74
N LEU A 112 8.37 22.37 -5.24
CA LEU A 112 9.57 22.12 -4.42
C LEU A 112 9.99 23.37 -3.65
N ARG A 113 9.92 24.54 -4.30
CA ARG A 113 10.22 25.83 -3.67
C ARG A 113 9.16 26.29 -2.67
N ALA A 114 7.91 25.84 -2.81
CA ALA A 114 6.85 26.09 -1.85
C ALA A 114 6.96 25.18 -0.61
N LEU A 115 7.54 23.99 -0.78
CA LEU A 115 7.83 23.04 0.31
C LEU A 115 9.07 23.46 1.10
N ASP A 116 10.12 23.91 0.42
CA ASP A 116 11.33 24.44 1.04
C ASP A 116 11.88 25.65 0.25
N ASP A 117 11.74 26.84 0.84
CA ASP A 117 12.18 28.09 0.20
C ASP A 117 13.71 28.29 0.26
N ALA A 118 14.42 27.45 1.02
CA ALA A 118 15.87 27.49 1.13
C ALA A 118 16.60 26.82 -0.03
N LEU A 119 15.90 26.01 -0.84
CA LEU A 119 16.48 25.33 -2.00
C LEU A 119 16.94 26.35 -3.06
N THR A 120 18.19 26.21 -3.47
CA THR A 120 18.79 27.01 -4.55
C THR A 120 18.34 26.52 -5.92
N GLU A 121 18.51 27.34 -6.97
CA GLU A 121 18.15 26.90 -8.33
C GLU A 121 18.96 25.69 -8.78
N ASP A 122 20.24 25.61 -8.41
CA ASP A 122 21.10 24.46 -8.72
C ASP A 122 20.61 23.18 -8.02
N GLU A 123 20.19 23.27 -6.75
CA GLU A 123 19.63 22.13 -6.00
C GLU A 123 18.28 21.68 -6.58
N LEU A 124 17.42 22.64 -6.99
CA LEU A 124 16.16 22.32 -7.66
C LEU A 124 16.41 21.63 -9.01
N ASP A 125 17.41 22.07 -9.77
CA ASP A 125 17.80 21.44 -11.03
C ASP A 125 18.37 20.03 -10.84
N GLU A 126 19.16 19.80 -9.78
CA GLU A 126 19.62 18.45 -9.43
C GLU A 126 18.44 17.56 -9.04
N MET A 127 17.53 18.02 -8.17
CA MET A 127 16.35 17.25 -7.77
C MET A 127 15.43 16.92 -8.96
N ILE A 128 15.22 17.89 -9.86
CA ILE A 128 14.42 17.68 -11.07
C ILE A 128 15.10 16.66 -11.99
N ALA A 129 16.42 16.73 -12.18
CA ALA A 129 17.14 15.80 -13.03
C ALA A 129 17.20 14.38 -12.45
N GLU A 130 17.07 14.22 -11.14
CA GLU A 130 16.91 12.92 -10.50
C GLU A 130 15.50 12.32 -10.71
N ILE A 131 14.48 13.16 -10.91
CA ILE A 131 13.08 12.73 -11.09
C ILE A 131 12.72 12.51 -12.57
N ASP A 132 13.08 13.46 -13.44
CA ASP A 132 12.89 13.39 -14.91
C ASP A 132 13.98 12.51 -15.54
N THR A 133 13.91 11.21 -15.25
CA THR A 133 14.95 10.24 -15.66
C THR A 133 14.93 10.00 -17.17
N ASP A 134 13.79 10.19 -17.82
CA ASP A 134 13.64 10.04 -19.26
C ASP A 134 13.96 11.32 -20.05
N GLY A 135 14.09 12.45 -19.35
CA GLY A 135 14.45 13.76 -19.90
C GLY A 135 13.35 14.33 -20.79
N SER A 136 12.09 13.95 -20.57
CA SER A 136 10.94 14.43 -21.31
C SER A 136 10.60 15.90 -20.98
N GLY A 137 11.14 16.44 -19.88
CA GLY A 137 10.81 17.78 -19.39
C GLY A 137 9.43 17.84 -18.72
N THR A 138 8.85 16.68 -18.45
CA THR A 138 7.56 16.46 -17.79
C THR A 138 7.69 15.30 -16.83
N VAL A 139 7.00 15.33 -15.70
CA VAL A 139 6.99 14.24 -14.73
C VAL A 139 5.67 13.50 -14.84
N ASP A 140 5.73 12.24 -15.24
CA ASP A 140 4.55 11.39 -15.31
C ASP A 140 4.20 10.78 -13.95
N PHE A 141 3.13 9.98 -13.91
CA PHE A 141 2.65 9.40 -12.66
C PHE A 141 3.64 8.38 -12.07
N ASP A 142 4.36 7.63 -12.91
CA ASP A 142 5.31 6.63 -12.46
C ASP A 142 6.56 7.32 -11.87
N GLU A 143 7.06 8.37 -12.52
CA GLU A 143 8.19 9.19 -12.02
C GLU A 143 7.82 9.94 -10.72
N PHE A 144 6.59 10.46 -10.63
CA PHE A 144 6.08 11.08 -9.40
C PHE A 144 5.95 10.08 -8.25
N MET A 145 5.62 8.83 -8.56
CA MET A 145 5.53 7.76 -7.59
C MET A 145 6.91 7.36 -7.09
N GLU A 146 7.90 7.14 -7.97
CA GLU A 146 9.30 6.87 -7.58
C GLU A 146 9.86 7.99 -6.69
N MET A 147 9.57 9.26 -7.02
CA MET A 147 9.94 10.40 -6.16
C MET A 147 9.36 10.30 -4.75
N MET A 148 8.09 9.91 -4.62
CA MET A 148 7.37 9.89 -3.34
C MET A 148 7.61 8.62 -2.52
N THR A 149 7.91 7.49 -3.18
CA THR A 149 8.21 6.20 -2.52
C THR A 149 9.69 6.04 -2.22
N GLY A 150 10.58 6.72 -2.97
CA GLY A 150 12.02 6.70 -2.76
C GLY A 150 12.69 5.35 -3.05
N ASP A 151 12.08 4.53 -3.91
CA ASP A 151 12.61 3.25 -4.40
C ASP A 151 13.53 3.43 -5.61
#